data_AF-A0A1H8SDW5-F1
#
_entry.id   AF-A0A1H8SDW5-F1
#
_cell.length_a   1.000
_cell.length_b   1.000
_cell.length_c   1.000
_cell.angle_alpha   90.00
_cell.angle_beta   90.00
_cell.angle_gamma   90.00
#
_symmetry.space_group_name_H-M   'P 1'
#
loop_
_entity.id
_entity.type
_entity.pdbx_description
1 polymer ?
#
loop_
_entity_poly.entity_id
_entity_poly.type
_entity_poly.pdbx_seq_one_letter_code
_entity_poly.pdbx_strand_id
1 'polypeptide(L)'
;MIILQLLLGFFLANMLGYGGGPASIPLMYEEIVNHYHWLDHDQFANMLALGNMLPGPIATKIAAYVGFEAYGWLGVAAALIATTLPSALILIALLKLLQNHRQSKAIKGMTLLVQPVIAAMMLELTWKTSETSLASLGIIQSLLITAAAFLALVKWRMHPALVIAAAFIYGGVVLPHL
;
A
#
# COMPACT_ATOMS: atom_id res chain seq x y z
N MET A 1 -3.55 21.25 23.12
CA MET A 1 -4.12 21.23 21.76
C MET A 1 -3.80 19.88 21.12
N ILE A 2 -4.56 18.83 21.47
CA ILE A 2 -4.28 17.44 21.02
C ILE A 2 -4.32 17.30 19.49
N ILE A 3 -5.18 18.07 18.81
CA ILE A 3 -5.22 18.16 17.34
C ILE A 3 -3.87 18.60 16.77
N LEU A 4 -3.21 19.57 17.39
CA LEU A 4 -1.91 20.06 16.91
C LEU A 4 -0.81 19.01 17.11
N GLN A 5 -0.87 18.26 18.20
CA GLN A 5 0.05 17.15 18.46
C GLN A 5 -0.14 16.03 17.43
N LEU A 6 -1.40 15.66 17.15
CA LEU A 6 -1.73 14.72 16.07
C LEU A 6 -1.23 15.21 14.72
N LEU A 7 -1.44 16.50 14.40
CA LEU A 7 -0.96 17.09 13.17
C LEU A 7 0.57 16.99 13.08
N LEU A 8 1.30 17.40 14.13
CA LEU A 8 2.77 17.42 14.13
C LEU A 8 3.39 16.02 14.13
N GLY A 9 2.93 15.12 15.02
CA GLY A 9 3.46 13.76 15.12
C GLY A 9 3.27 12.98 13.82
N PHE A 10 2.06 12.98 13.26
CA PHE A 10 1.81 12.32 11.99
C PHE A 10 2.48 13.02 10.81
N PHE A 11 2.58 14.35 10.80
CA PHE A 11 3.30 15.08 9.76
C PHE A 11 4.79 14.71 9.74
N LEU A 12 5.43 14.68 10.91
CA LEU A 12 6.84 14.36 11.06
C LEU A 12 7.13 12.91 10.67
N ALA A 13 6.36 11.96 11.21
CA ALA A 13 6.51 10.55 10.90
C ALA A 13 6.30 10.25 9.40
N ASN A 14 5.38 10.94 8.73
CA ASN A 14 5.15 10.76 7.30
C ASN A 14 6.20 11.47 6.43
N MET A 15 6.63 12.68 6.78
CA MET A 15 7.65 13.41 6.02
C MET A 15 9.04 12.76 6.11
N LEU A 16 9.36 12.16 7.26
CA LEU A 16 10.65 11.51 7.50
C LEU A 16 10.65 10.01 7.20
N GLY A 17 9.48 9.40 6.97
CA GLY A 17 9.31 8.00 6.63
C GLY A 17 9.74 7.65 5.21
N TYR A 18 11.04 7.70 4.93
CA TYR A 18 11.62 7.23 3.67
C TYR A 18 11.87 5.71 3.71
N GLY A 19 11.36 4.99 2.71
CA GLY A 19 11.48 3.52 2.62
C GLY A 19 10.15 2.77 2.59
N GLY A 20 9.02 3.47 2.52
CA GLY A 20 7.69 2.88 2.45
C GLY A 20 7.12 2.48 3.81
N GLY A 21 6.01 1.72 3.80
CA GLY A 21 5.26 1.37 5.02
C GLY A 21 6.11 0.80 6.17
N PRO A 22 6.99 -0.19 5.94
CA PRO A 22 7.84 -0.76 6.99
C PRO A 22 8.81 0.23 7.63
N ALA A 23 9.30 1.21 6.88
CA ALA A 23 10.20 2.23 7.38
C ALA A 23 9.46 3.34 8.16
N SER A 24 8.20 3.61 7.82
CA SER A 24 7.38 4.59 8.53
C SER A 24 6.84 4.08 9.88
N ILE A 25 6.66 2.77 10.05
CA ILE A 25 6.09 2.19 11.28
C ILE A 25 6.91 2.52 12.54
N PRO A 26 8.26 2.36 12.57
CA PRO A 26 9.05 2.73 13.74
C PRO A 26 8.98 4.22 14.09
N LEU A 27 8.93 5.10 13.08
CA LEU A 27 8.77 6.54 13.30
C LEU A 27 7.39 6.88 13.88
N MET A 28 6.34 6.20 13.40
CA MET A 28 5.01 6.32 13.98
C MET A 28 4.98 5.77 15.41
N TYR A 29 5.62 4.64 15.68
CA TYR A 29 5.73 4.07 17.03
C TYR A 29 6.38 5.07 17.99
N GLU A 30 7.47 5.71 17.59
CA GLU A 30 8.15 6.73 18.40
C GLU A 30 7.21 7.87 18.78
N GLU A 31 6.49 8.44 17.80
CA GLU A 31 5.57 9.54 18.07
C GLU A 31 4.35 9.10 18.90
N ILE A 32 3.77 7.93 18.59
CA ILE A 32 2.51 7.46 19.20
C ILE A 32 2.72 6.92 20.61
N VAL A 33 3.73 6.08 20.80
CA VAL A 33 3.94 5.32 22.05
C VAL A 33 4.95 5.99 22.96
N ASN A 34 6.07 6.48 22.43
CA ASN A 34 7.17 7.01 23.25
C ASN A 34 7.05 8.51 23.52
N HIS A 35 6.56 9.30 22.55
CA HIS A 35 6.52 10.77 22.66
C HIS A 35 5.17 11.28 23.17
N TYR A 36 4.06 10.98 22.48
CA TYR A 36 2.73 11.50 22.84
C TYR A 36 1.91 10.55 23.73
N HIS A 37 2.34 9.29 23.88
CA HIS A 37 1.70 8.28 24.71
C HIS A 37 0.19 8.13 24.44
N TRP A 38 -0.24 8.23 23.18
CA TRP A 38 -1.65 8.02 22.81
C TRP A 38 -2.05 6.56 22.91
N LEU A 39 -1.11 5.65 22.69
CA LEU A 39 -1.27 4.21 22.86
C LEU A 39 -0.09 3.64 23.65
N ASP A 40 -0.31 2.56 24.37
CA ASP A 40 0.77 1.74 24.92
C ASP A 40 1.33 0.76 23.87
N HIS A 41 2.38 0.02 24.25
CA HIS A 41 3.03 -0.96 23.38
C HIS A 41 2.07 -2.04 22.88
N ASP A 42 1.23 -2.58 23.77
CA ASP A 42 0.33 -3.69 23.45
C ASP A 42 -0.83 -3.22 22.56
N GLN A 43 -1.36 -2.04 22.82
CA GLN A 43 -2.37 -1.37 21.99
C GLN A 43 -1.82 -1.09 20.59
N PHE A 44 -0.59 -0.58 20.48
CA PHE A 44 0.03 -0.36 19.17
C PHE A 44 0.26 -1.69 18.42
N ALA A 45 0.76 -2.73 19.10
CA ALA A 45 0.97 -4.04 18.50
C ALA A 45 -0.35 -4.66 17.98
N ASN A 46 -1.41 -4.60 18.78
CA ASN A 46 -2.75 -5.07 18.40
C ASN A 46 -3.30 -4.27 17.21
N MET A 47 -3.15 -2.95 17.24
CA MET A 47 -3.56 -2.06 16.16
C MET A 47 -2.80 -2.36 14.86
N LEU A 48 -1.48 -2.60 14.94
CA LEU A 48 -0.66 -2.98 13.81
C LEU A 48 -1.07 -4.34 13.23
N ALA A 49 -1.40 -5.32 14.08
CA ALA A 49 -1.92 -6.62 13.66
C ALA A 49 -3.25 -6.47 12.89
N LEU A 50 -4.21 -5.72 13.46
CA LEU A 50 -5.48 -5.41 12.79
C LEU A 50 -5.27 -4.64 11.49
N GLY A 51 -4.33 -3.69 11.48
CA GLY A 51 -3.95 -2.92 10.31
C GLY A 51 -3.43 -3.80 9.16
N ASN A 52 -2.70 -4.88 9.46
CA ASN A 52 -2.23 -5.82 8.44
C ASN A 52 -3.32 -6.77 7.93
N MET A 53 -4.34 -7.08 8.76
CA MET A 53 -5.48 -7.90 8.33
C MET A 53 -6.40 -7.16 7.36
N LEU A 54 -6.57 -5.85 7.55
CA LEU A 54 -7.42 -5.04 6.67
C LEU A 54 -6.70 -4.69 5.36
N PRO A 55 -7.40 -4.62 4.22
CA PRO A 55 -6.81 -4.12 2.98
C PRO A 55 -6.43 -2.63 3.09
N GLY A 56 -5.54 -2.18 2.22
CA GLY A 56 -5.17 -0.76 2.07
C GLY A 56 -3.91 -0.31 2.84
N PRO A 57 -3.52 0.96 2.69
CA PRO A 57 -2.26 1.49 3.23
C PRO A 57 -2.22 1.44 4.75
N ILE A 58 -1.13 0.92 5.32
CA ILE A 58 -1.04 0.74 6.78
C ILE A 58 -0.92 2.07 7.54
N ALA A 59 -0.18 3.04 6.98
CA ALA A 59 0.01 4.37 7.56
C ALA A 59 -1.32 5.11 7.81
N THR A 60 -2.25 5.06 6.86
CA THR A 60 -3.55 5.74 7.00
C THR A 60 -4.46 5.05 8.00
N LYS A 61 -4.37 3.71 8.14
CA LYS A 61 -5.09 2.96 9.18
C LYS A 61 -4.57 3.29 10.58
N ILE A 62 -3.25 3.38 10.76
CA ILE A 62 -2.62 3.82 12.02
C ILE A 62 -3.10 5.23 12.37
N ALA A 63 -3.03 6.15 11.42
CA ALA A 63 -3.48 7.53 11.62
C ALA A 63 -4.96 7.62 12.00
N ALA A 64 -5.84 6.88 11.31
CA ALA A 64 -7.26 6.87 11.63
C ALA A 64 -7.54 6.31 13.03
N TYR A 65 -6.93 5.18 13.39
CA TYR A 65 -7.15 4.55 14.69
C TYR A 65 -6.66 5.43 15.84
N VAL A 66 -5.41 5.88 15.78
CA VAL A 66 -4.80 6.74 16.81
C VAL A 66 -5.52 8.07 16.90
N GLY A 67 -5.89 8.66 15.76
CA GLY A 67 -6.67 9.90 15.73
C GLY A 67 -8.02 9.75 16.44
N PHE A 68 -8.69 8.59 16.28
CA PHE A 68 -9.93 8.30 16.97
C PHE A 68 -9.73 8.14 18.49
N GLU A 69 -8.72 7.39 18.91
CA GLU A 69 -8.42 7.19 20.33
C GLU A 69 -8.01 8.50 21.03
N ALA A 70 -7.23 9.34 20.35
CA ALA A 70 -6.73 10.59 20.93
C ALA A 70 -7.78 11.72 21.00
N TYR A 71 -8.67 11.85 20.00
CA TYR A 71 -9.64 12.95 19.96
C TYR A 71 -10.91 12.68 19.15
N GLY A 72 -11.33 11.41 19.07
CA GLY A 72 -12.51 10.99 18.31
C GLY A 72 -12.43 11.36 16.82
N TRP A 73 -13.58 11.60 16.21
CA TRP A 73 -13.67 11.90 14.77
C TRP A 73 -12.87 13.12 14.31
N LEU A 74 -12.71 14.13 15.18
CA LEU A 74 -11.88 15.30 14.85
C LEU A 74 -10.39 14.94 14.85
N GLY A 75 -9.96 14.04 15.74
CA GLY A 75 -8.60 13.50 15.71
C GLY A 75 -8.33 12.62 14.49
N VAL A 76 -9.31 11.82 14.06
CA VAL A 76 -9.24 11.06 12.80
C VAL A 76 -8.96 11.98 11.62
N ALA A 77 -9.75 13.05 11.48
CA ALA A 77 -9.58 14.01 10.39
C ALA A 77 -8.18 14.66 10.44
N ALA A 78 -7.74 15.10 11.62
CA ALA A 78 -6.44 15.72 11.81
C ALA A 78 -5.28 14.78 11.43
N ALA A 79 -5.28 13.55 11.96
CA ALA A 79 -4.22 12.57 11.70
C ALA A 79 -4.17 12.14 10.23
N LEU A 80 -5.33 11.96 9.58
CA LEU A 80 -5.41 11.62 8.16
C LEU A 80 -4.92 12.76 7.26
N ILE A 81 -5.27 14.01 7.59
CA ILE A 81 -4.79 15.19 6.88
C ILE A 81 -3.27 15.28 7.00
N ALA A 82 -2.71 15.17 8.21
CA ALA A 82 -1.26 15.20 8.41
C ALA A 82 -0.52 14.08 7.68
N THR A 83 -1.16 12.90 7.57
CA THR A 83 -0.57 11.73 6.90
C THR A 83 -0.61 11.85 5.37
N THR A 84 -1.72 12.34 4.81
CA THR A 84 -1.99 12.23 3.36
C THR A 84 -1.71 13.52 2.61
N LEU A 85 -2.03 14.67 3.22
CA LEU A 85 -1.98 15.97 2.54
C LEU A 85 -0.56 16.37 2.11
N PRO A 86 0.51 16.23 2.93
CA PRO A 86 1.86 16.64 2.53
C PRO A 86 2.34 15.89 1.27
N SER A 87 2.18 14.57 1.26
CA SER A 87 2.56 13.71 0.14
C SER A 87 1.75 14.02 -1.12
N ALA A 88 0.44 14.28 -0.97
CA ALA A 88 -0.42 14.68 -2.09
C ALA A 88 0.01 16.03 -2.68
N LEU A 89 0.34 17.02 -1.83
CA LEU A 89 0.79 18.34 -2.28
C LEU A 89 2.15 18.26 -3.01
N ILE A 90 3.11 17.51 -2.45
CA ILE A 90 4.41 17.28 -3.08
C ILE A 90 4.22 16.58 -4.44
N LEU A 91 3.38 15.55 -4.50
CA LEU A 91 3.08 14.85 -5.75
C LEU A 91 2.48 15.79 -6.80
N ILE A 92 1.48 16.59 -6.44
CA ILE A 92 0.86 17.55 -7.35
C ILE A 92 1.88 18.59 -7.84
N ALA A 93 2.72 19.10 -6.94
CA ALA A 93 3.77 20.05 -7.29
C ALA A 93 4.79 19.46 -8.27
N LEU A 94 5.26 18.23 -8.01
CA LEU A 94 6.19 17.51 -8.88
C LEU A 94 5.56 17.19 -10.24
N LEU A 95 4.29 16.77 -10.27
CA LEU A 95 3.57 16.53 -11.52
C LEU A 95 3.44 17.79 -12.36
N LYS A 96 3.13 18.93 -11.74
CA LYS A 96 3.08 20.23 -12.43
C LYS A 96 4.44 20.61 -13.00
N LEU A 97 5.52 20.40 -12.22
CA LEU A 97 6.89 20.64 -12.68
C LEU A 97 7.25 19.77 -13.89
N LEU A 98 6.88 18.48 -13.84
CA LEU A 98 7.10 17.52 -14.92
C LEU A 98 6.31 17.89 -16.18
N GLN A 99 5.06 18.33 -16.03
CA GLN A 99 4.22 18.77 -17.15
C GLN A 99 4.78 20.03 -17.83
N ASN A 100 5.25 21.01 -17.06
CA ASN A 100 5.84 22.24 -17.61
C ASN A 100 7.08 21.96 -18.48
N HIS A 101 7.85 20.91 -18.15
CA HIS A 101 9.07 20.57 -18.86
C HIS A 101 8.94 19.32 -19.74
N ARG A 102 7.72 18.89 -20.05
CA ARG A 102 7.44 17.64 -20.80
C ARG A 102 8.03 17.62 -22.21
N GLN A 103 8.30 18.79 -22.79
CA GLN A 103 8.93 18.93 -24.11
C GLN A 103 10.45 18.69 -24.09
N SER A 104 11.08 18.65 -22.91
CA SER A 104 12.49 18.30 -22.79
C SER A 104 12.71 16.81 -23.10
N LYS A 105 13.67 16.53 -24.01
CA LYS A 105 14.07 15.16 -24.36
C LYS A 105 14.51 14.36 -23.12
N ALA A 106 15.14 15.01 -22.15
CA ALA A 106 15.60 14.38 -20.91
C ALA A 106 14.42 13.86 -20.06
N ILE A 107 13.40 14.70 -19.83
CA ILE A 107 12.25 14.32 -18.99
C ILE A 107 11.38 13.27 -19.68
N LYS A 108 11.22 13.38 -21.01
CA LYS A 108 10.55 12.35 -21.79
C LYS A 108 11.29 11.01 -21.70
N GLY A 109 12.63 11.03 -21.78
CA GLY A 109 13.48 9.85 -21.58
C GLY A 109 13.32 9.25 -20.19
N MET A 110 13.44 10.05 -19.13
CA MET A 110 13.24 9.60 -17.74
C MET A 110 11.86 8.99 -17.53
N THR A 111 10.81 9.62 -18.05
CA THR A 111 9.43 9.12 -17.94
C THR A 111 9.25 7.80 -18.68
N LEU A 112 9.86 7.63 -19.86
CA LEU A 112 9.81 6.38 -20.62
C LEU A 112 10.52 5.24 -19.88
N LEU A 113 11.62 5.52 -19.17
CA LEU A 113 12.35 4.52 -18.40
C LEU A 113 11.60 4.02 -17.15
N VAL A 114 10.56 4.73 -16.70
CA VAL A 114 9.71 4.25 -15.60
C VAL A 114 8.96 2.97 -15.98
N GLN A 115 8.51 2.84 -17.24
CA GLN A 115 7.76 1.65 -17.68
C GLN A 115 8.54 0.32 -17.57
N PRO A 116 9.78 0.19 -18.08
CA PRO A 116 10.56 -1.04 -17.92
C PRO A 116 10.94 -1.31 -16.46
N VAL A 117 11.15 -0.27 -15.64
CA VAL A 117 11.39 -0.44 -14.20
C VAL A 117 10.17 -1.04 -13.52
N ILE A 118 8.97 -0.50 -13.78
CA ILE A 118 7.72 -1.07 -13.27
C ILE A 118 7.55 -2.52 -13.76
N ALA A 119 7.82 -2.79 -15.03
CA ALA A 119 7.74 -4.15 -15.57
C ALA A 119 8.68 -5.11 -14.84
N ALA A 120 9.93 -4.71 -14.59
CA ALA A 120 10.90 -5.51 -13.84
C ALA A 120 10.44 -5.76 -12.39
N MET A 121 9.93 -4.73 -11.71
CA MET A 121 9.39 -4.87 -10.34
C MET A 121 8.18 -5.81 -10.30
N MET A 122 7.28 -5.72 -11.27
CA MET A 122 6.11 -6.61 -11.36
C MET A 122 6.52 -8.05 -11.66
N LEU A 123 7.54 -8.25 -12.50
CA LEU A 123 8.11 -9.57 -12.76
C LEU A 123 8.74 -10.17 -11.50
N GLU A 124 9.54 -9.39 -10.77
CA GLU A 124 10.14 -9.83 -9.50
C GLU A 124 9.07 -10.21 -8.47
N LEU A 125 8.04 -9.38 -8.32
CA LEU A 125 6.92 -9.67 -7.43
C LEU A 125 6.17 -10.95 -7.83
N THR A 126 5.92 -11.11 -9.14
CA THR A 126 5.28 -12.30 -9.68
C THR A 126 6.12 -13.54 -9.43
N TRP A 127 7.44 -13.45 -9.61
CA TRP A 127 8.37 -14.55 -9.37
C TRP A 127 8.42 -14.97 -7.90
N LYS A 128 8.58 -14.00 -6.98
CA LYS A 128 8.56 -14.27 -5.53
C LYS A 128 7.23 -14.90 -5.08
N THR A 129 6.12 -14.49 -5.68
CA THR A 129 4.79 -15.02 -5.34
C THR A 129 4.53 -16.38 -5.98
N SER A 130 5.20 -16.72 -7.09
CA SER A 130 5.00 -17.99 -7.79
C SER A 130 5.54 -19.16 -6.99
N GLU A 131 6.66 -19.02 -6.28
CA GLU A 131 7.21 -20.07 -5.40
C GLU A 131 6.18 -20.49 -4.33
N THR A 132 5.55 -19.51 -3.67
CA THR A 132 4.47 -19.76 -2.69
C THR A 132 3.24 -20.40 -3.34
N SER A 133 2.88 -19.95 -4.54
CA SER A 133 1.73 -20.49 -5.29
C SER A 133 1.96 -21.95 -5.71
N LEU A 134 3.16 -22.28 -6.15
CA LEU A 134 3.54 -23.64 -6.57
C LEU A 134 3.60 -24.60 -5.38
N ALA A 135 4.09 -24.13 -4.23
CA ALA A 135 4.15 -24.91 -3.00
C ALA A 135 2.76 -25.19 -2.41
N SER A 136 1.81 -24.27 -2.57
CA SER A 136 0.46 -24.40 -1.99
C SER A 136 -0.52 -25.15 -2.89
N LEU A 137 -0.52 -24.90 -4.19
CA LEU A 137 -1.49 -25.45 -5.15
C LEU A 137 -0.94 -26.62 -5.98
N GLY A 138 0.38 -26.81 -5.98
CA GLY A 138 1.03 -27.76 -6.87
C GLY A 138 1.15 -27.23 -8.31
N ILE A 139 2.19 -27.72 -8.99
CA ILE A 139 2.67 -27.17 -10.28
C ILE A 139 1.57 -27.14 -11.35
N ILE A 140 0.77 -28.21 -11.45
CA ILE A 140 -0.22 -28.40 -12.52
C ILE A 140 -1.34 -27.36 -12.42
N GLN A 141 -1.87 -27.15 -11.21
CA GLN A 141 -2.99 -26.23 -10.97
C GLN A 141 -2.54 -24.78 -11.12
N SER A 142 -1.35 -24.42 -10.60
CA SER A 142 -0.78 -23.09 -10.81
C SER A 142 -0.61 -22.77 -12.30
N LEU A 143 -0.03 -23.70 -13.09
CA LEU A 143 0.15 -23.50 -14.53
C LEU A 143 -1.17 -23.34 -15.28
N LEU A 144 -2.19 -24.13 -14.94
CA LEU A 144 -3.51 -24.03 -15.56
C LEU A 144 -4.18 -22.68 -15.25
N ILE A 145 -4.16 -22.24 -13.99
CA ILE A 145 -4.74 -20.94 -13.60
C ILE A 145 -3.98 -19.80 -14.29
N THR A 146 -2.65 -19.85 -14.32
CA THR A 146 -1.82 -18.84 -15.01
C THR A 146 -2.14 -18.79 -16.51
N ALA A 147 -2.20 -19.93 -17.18
CA ALA A 147 -2.50 -20.00 -18.61
C ALA A 147 -3.93 -19.50 -18.92
N ALA A 148 -4.92 -19.91 -18.12
CA ALA A 148 -6.30 -19.47 -18.27
C ALA A 148 -6.44 -17.96 -18.04
N ALA A 149 -5.82 -17.42 -16.98
CA ALA A 149 -5.81 -15.99 -16.69
C ALA A 149 -5.11 -15.18 -17.80
N PHE A 150 -3.97 -15.67 -18.31
CA PHE A 150 -3.26 -15.04 -19.41
C PHE A 150 -4.12 -14.97 -20.68
N LEU A 151 -4.78 -16.07 -21.05
CA LEU A 151 -5.67 -16.11 -22.21
C LEU A 151 -6.89 -15.18 -22.02
N ALA A 152 -7.49 -15.17 -20.83
CA ALA A 152 -8.63 -14.30 -20.54
C ALA A 152 -8.29 -12.81 -20.65
N LEU A 153 -7.09 -12.42 -20.22
CA LEU A 153 -6.63 -11.04 -20.28
C LEU A 153 -6.18 -10.63 -21.68
N VAL A 154 -5.38 -11.46 -22.36
CA VAL A 154 -4.76 -11.10 -23.65
C VAL A 154 -5.73 -11.31 -24.81
N LYS A 155 -6.37 -12.48 -24.89
CA LYS A 155 -7.22 -12.86 -26.02
C LYS A 155 -8.64 -12.33 -25.86
N TRP A 156 -9.22 -12.47 -24.67
CA TRP A 156 -10.61 -12.08 -24.41
C TRP A 156 -10.77 -10.67 -23.81
N ARG A 157 -9.66 -9.99 -23.48
CA ARG A 157 -9.66 -8.63 -22.89
C ARG A 157 -10.66 -8.48 -21.73
N MET A 158 -10.81 -9.53 -20.94
CA MET A 158 -11.70 -9.51 -19.79
C MET A 158 -11.19 -8.52 -18.74
N HIS A 159 -12.12 -7.90 -18.02
CA HIS A 159 -11.75 -6.99 -16.94
C HIS A 159 -10.94 -7.75 -15.87
N PRO A 160 -9.75 -7.26 -15.44
CA PRO A 160 -8.90 -7.98 -14.49
C PRO A 160 -9.61 -8.37 -13.19
N ALA A 161 -10.51 -7.50 -12.69
CA ALA A 161 -11.32 -7.79 -11.51
C ALA A 161 -12.15 -9.08 -11.64
N LEU A 162 -12.69 -9.38 -12.83
CA LEU A 162 -13.47 -10.61 -13.06
C LEU A 162 -12.58 -11.86 -13.05
N VAL A 163 -11.38 -11.76 -13.63
CA VAL A 163 -10.40 -12.85 -13.64
C VAL A 163 -9.95 -13.16 -12.21
N ILE A 164 -9.69 -12.12 -11.41
CA ILE A 164 -9.34 -12.26 -9.99
C ILE A 164 -10.49 -12.89 -9.21
N ALA A 165 -11.73 -12.43 -9.39
CA ALA A 165 -12.89 -13.00 -8.72
C ALA A 165 -13.10 -14.49 -9.07
N ALA A 166 -12.97 -14.86 -10.34
CA ALA A 166 -13.08 -16.25 -10.78
C ALA A 166 -11.96 -17.13 -10.19
N ALA A 167 -10.72 -16.64 -10.18
CA ALA A 167 -9.59 -17.34 -9.55
C ALA A 167 -9.79 -17.51 -8.04
N PHE A 168 -10.35 -16.51 -7.36
CA PHE A 168 -10.66 -16.57 -5.94
C PHE A 168 -11.77 -17.58 -5.63
N ILE A 169 -12.83 -17.64 -6.45
CA ILE A 169 -13.91 -18.63 -6.31
C ILE A 169 -13.37 -20.04 -6.54
N TYR A 170 -12.56 -20.25 -7.58
CA TYR A 170 -11.90 -21.53 -7.83
C TYR A 170 -10.97 -21.93 -6.65
N GLY A 171 -10.18 -20.96 -6.19
CA GLY A 171 -9.37 -20.97 -4.98
C GLY A 171 -10.12 -21.48 -3.75
N GLY A 172 -11.23 -20.85 -3.42
CA GLY A 172 -11.97 -21.08 -2.18
C GLY A 172 -12.93 -22.26 -2.21
N VAL A 173 -13.35 -22.73 -3.39
CA VAL A 173 -14.38 -23.79 -3.51
C VAL A 173 -13.80 -25.11 -4.00
N VAL A 174 -12.85 -25.09 -4.95
CA VAL A 174 -12.40 -26.31 -5.63
C VAL A 174 -11.18 -26.92 -4.95
N LEU A 175 -10.24 -26.08 -4.51
CA LEU A 175 -8.99 -26.51 -3.88
C LEU A 175 -9.12 -27.07 -2.45
N PRO A 176 -10.08 -26.66 -1.60
CA PRO A 176 -10.26 -27.28 -0.29
C PRO A 176 -10.83 -28.70 -0.35
N HIS A 177 -11.30 -29.14 -1.52
CA HIS A 177 -11.95 -30.44 -1.74
C HIS A 177 -11.10 -31.40 -2.59
N LEU A 178 -9.88 -31.01 -2.96
CA LEU A 178 -8.86 -31.80 -3.65
C LEU A 178 -7.74 -32.18 -2.67
#